data_AF-A0A3M1U0D2-F1
#
_entry.id   AF-A0A3M1U0D2-F1
#
_cell.length_a   1.000
_cell.length_b   1.000
_cell.length_c   1.000
_cell.angle_alpha   90.00
_cell.angle_beta   90.00
_cell.angle_gamma   90.00
#
_symmetry.space_group_name_H-M   'P 1'
#
loop_
_entity.id
_entity.type
_entity.pdbx_description
1 polymer ?
#
loop_
_entity_poly.entity_id
_entity_poly.type
_entity_poly.pdbx_seq_one_letter_code
_entity_poly.pdbx_strand_id
1 'polypeptide(L)'
;MSSPAQSFRFHHYDLKDGLPGRNIHAMLQDSRGYMWFGTSDGLCRFDGYSFTTYQSNPSDSSSLSFNAVFCLMEDQQGRLWVGTGGGGINVYDWKTERFFTLKHQAGKKGSLSNDYVLDLLQDKEGRIWAATNEGLNVLEQAVSPYTWRTYHRIPGNEQSLLAEEITALETDSAGRLWIGYSKAGLSCLELTNS
;
A
#
# COMPACT_ATOMS: atom_id res chain seq x y z
N MET A 1 12.91 35.26 31.30
CA MET A 1 11.66 34.48 31.52
C MET A 1 11.82 33.20 30.73
N SER A 2 11.87 32.03 31.38
CA SER A 2 11.97 30.73 30.72
C SER A 2 10.61 30.38 30.09
N SER A 3 10.59 29.98 28.82
CA SER A 3 9.38 29.41 28.22
C SER A 3 8.87 28.24 29.07
N PRO A 4 7.56 28.11 29.33
CA PRO A 4 7.04 26.95 30.02
C PRO A 4 7.43 25.68 29.23
N ALA A 5 7.92 24.67 29.95
CA ALA A 5 8.23 23.38 29.35
C ALA A 5 6.95 22.80 28.73
N GLN A 6 7.01 22.48 27.45
CA GLN A 6 5.89 21.87 26.73
C GLN A 6 5.53 20.54 27.41
N SER A 7 4.30 20.42 27.92
CA SER A 7 3.80 19.17 28.49
C SER A 7 3.18 18.32 27.38
N PHE A 8 3.63 17.08 27.26
CA PHE A 8 3.05 16.11 26.32
C PHE A 8 2.04 15.23 27.05
N ARG A 9 0.96 14.86 26.35
CA ARG A 9 -0.04 13.90 26.83
C ARG A 9 -0.13 12.75 25.84
N PHE A 10 -0.10 11.52 26.34
CA PHE A 10 -0.34 10.33 25.54
C PHE A 10 -1.79 9.87 25.70
N HIS A 11 -2.37 9.44 24.59
CA HIS A 11 -3.62 8.68 24.55
C HIS A 11 -3.26 7.27 24.09
N HIS A 12 -3.83 6.28 24.75
CA HIS A 12 -3.57 4.87 24.45
C HIS A 12 -4.85 4.24 23.94
N TYR A 13 -4.77 3.63 22.76
CA TYR A 13 -5.84 2.89 22.14
C TYR A 13 -5.39 1.45 21.97
N ASP A 14 -6.25 0.50 22.33
CA ASP A 14 -6.01 -0.93 22.18
C ASP A 14 -7.27 -1.66 21.66
N LEU A 15 -7.26 -2.99 21.74
CA LEU A 15 -8.36 -3.84 21.28
C LEU A 15 -9.71 -3.46 21.90
N LYS A 16 -9.72 -2.99 23.16
CA LYS A 16 -10.94 -2.58 23.87
C LYS A 16 -11.57 -1.31 23.29
N ASP A 17 -10.77 -0.51 22.57
CA ASP A 17 -11.19 0.74 21.96
C ASP A 17 -11.67 0.52 20.51
N GLY A 18 -11.49 -0.68 19.94
CA GLY A 18 -11.96 -1.07 18.61
C GLY A 18 -10.87 -1.33 17.57
N LEU A 19 -9.59 -1.26 17.94
CA LEU A 19 -8.48 -1.67 17.07
C LEU A 19 -8.55 -3.18 16.78
N PRO A 20 -8.41 -3.62 15.51
CA PRO A 20 -8.45 -5.05 15.18
C PRO A 20 -7.22 -5.82 15.64
N GLY A 21 -6.06 -5.19 15.66
CA GLY A 21 -4.77 -5.80 15.95
C GLY A 21 -3.84 -4.87 16.70
N ARG A 22 -2.87 -5.44 17.41
CA ARG A 22 -1.89 -4.68 18.22
C ARG A 22 -0.65 -4.24 17.46
N ASN A 23 -0.34 -4.93 16.36
CA ASN A 23 0.78 -4.60 15.50
C ASN A 23 0.28 -3.71 14.36
N ILE A 24 0.67 -2.45 14.39
CA ILE A 24 0.37 -1.48 13.34
C ILE A 24 1.54 -1.47 12.36
N HIS A 25 1.28 -1.81 11.10
CA HIS A 25 2.29 -1.84 10.04
C HIS A 25 2.24 -0.60 9.16
N ALA A 26 1.05 -0.03 8.98
CA ALA A 26 0.84 1.12 8.11
C ALA A 26 -0.11 2.14 8.76
N MET A 27 0.13 3.41 8.48
CA MET A 27 -0.75 4.50 8.89
C MET A 27 -0.88 5.51 7.75
N LEU A 28 -2.08 6.06 7.57
CA LEU A 28 -2.36 7.08 6.58
C LEU A 28 -3.44 8.02 7.10
N GLN A 29 -3.27 9.33 6.96
CA GLN A 29 -4.40 10.26 7.02
C GLN A 29 -4.90 10.48 5.61
N ASP A 30 -6.19 10.26 5.37
CA ASP A 30 -6.78 10.55 4.07
C ASP A 30 -7.18 12.02 3.92
N SER A 31 -7.52 12.40 2.70
CA SER A 31 -7.98 13.74 2.30
C SER A 31 -9.30 14.15 2.94
N ARG A 32 -10.04 13.21 3.55
CA ARG A 32 -11.29 13.45 4.29
C ARG A 32 -11.03 13.66 5.78
N GLY A 33 -9.79 13.47 6.24
CA GLY A 33 -9.34 13.66 7.61
C GLY A 33 -9.40 12.40 8.47
N TYR A 34 -9.82 11.26 7.93
CA TYR A 34 -9.82 10.00 8.68
C TYR A 34 -8.39 9.46 8.82
N MET A 35 -8.10 8.89 9.98
CA MET A 35 -6.88 8.12 10.17
C MET A 35 -7.14 6.66 9.84
N TRP A 36 -6.26 6.05 9.08
CA TRP A 36 -6.30 4.65 8.71
C TRP A 36 -5.11 3.91 9.29
N PHE A 37 -5.34 2.69 9.77
CA PHE A 37 -4.32 1.86 10.39
C PHE A 37 -4.40 0.44 9.82
N GLY A 38 -3.32 0.03 9.13
CA GLY A 38 -3.13 -1.34 8.68
C GLY A 38 -2.49 -2.17 9.79
N THR A 39 -3.09 -3.31 10.13
CA THR A 39 -2.64 -4.16 11.23
C THR A 39 -2.39 -5.60 10.77
N SER A 40 -1.85 -6.44 11.67
CA SER A 40 -1.79 -7.89 11.44
C SER A 40 -3.16 -8.56 11.31
N ASP A 41 -4.22 -7.95 11.86
CA ASP A 41 -5.52 -8.56 12.10
C ASP A 41 -6.67 -7.82 11.40
N GLY A 42 -6.37 -6.94 10.45
CA GLY A 42 -7.33 -6.16 9.67
C GLY A 42 -6.90 -4.72 9.43
N LEU A 43 -7.80 -3.98 8.78
CA LEU A 43 -7.71 -2.53 8.58
C LEU A 43 -8.68 -1.84 9.52
N CYS A 44 -8.34 -0.67 10.06
CA CYS A 44 -9.34 0.18 10.70
C CYS A 44 -9.24 1.65 10.28
N ARG A 45 -10.38 2.33 10.33
CA ARG A 45 -10.57 3.76 10.11
C ARG A 45 -10.97 4.41 11.43
N PHE A 46 -10.35 5.51 11.79
CA PHE A 46 -10.67 6.30 12.97
C PHE A 46 -11.20 7.68 12.56
N ASP A 47 -12.35 8.06 13.10
CA ASP A 47 -13.08 9.29 12.80
C ASP A 47 -12.81 10.43 13.80
N GLY A 48 -11.90 10.22 14.75
CA GLY A 48 -11.66 11.13 15.87
C GLY A 48 -12.33 10.70 17.18
N TYR A 49 -13.29 9.77 17.11
CA TYR A 49 -14.07 9.28 18.24
C TYR A 49 -14.05 7.76 18.36
N SER A 50 -14.17 7.05 17.24
CA SER A 50 -14.39 5.61 17.18
C SER A 50 -13.63 4.95 16.03
N PHE A 51 -13.33 3.65 16.19
CA PHE A 51 -12.73 2.83 15.15
C PHE A 51 -13.82 2.04 14.40
N THR A 52 -13.79 2.11 13.07
CA THR A 52 -14.49 1.19 12.18
C THR A 52 -13.50 0.16 11.65
N THR A 53 -13.80 -1.12 11.83
CA THR A 53 -12.88 -2.22 11.51
C THR A 53 -13.34 -3.00 10.28
N TYR A 54 -12.39 -3.32 9.42
CA TYR A 54 -12.57 -4.10 8.20
C TYR A 54 -11.67 -5.34 8.26
N GLN A 55 -12.29 -6.51 8.13
CA GLN A 55 -11.63 -7.82 8.19
C GLN A 55 -12.07 -8.68 7.02
N SER A 56 -11.28 -9.71 6.74
CA SER A 56 -11.58 -10.68 5.71
C SER A 56 -12.74 -11.57 6.09
N ASN A 57 -13.71 -11.65 5.19
CA ASN A 57 -14.84 -12.57 5.26
C ASN A 57 -14.85 -13.46 4.01
N PRO A 58 -14.53 -14.77 4.14
CA PRO A 58 -14.51 -15.68 3.01
C PRO A 58 -15.85 -15.82 2.27
N SER A 59 -16.97 -15.45 2.90
CA SER A 59 -18.30 -15.46 2.30
C SER A 59 -18.68 -14.14 1.61
N ASP A 60 -17.85 -13.11 1.71
CA ASP A 60 -18.10 -11.79 1.13
C ASP A 60 -16.87 -11.30 0.35
N SER A 61 -16.92 -11.40 -0.98
CA SER A 61 -15.85 -10.95 -1.87
C SER A 61 -15.65 -9.43 -1.89
N SER A 62 -16.55 -8.67 -1.26
CA SER A 62 -16.45 -7.22 -1.09
C SER A 62 -15.88 -6.79 0.27
N SER A 63 -15.50 -7.75 1.11
CA SER A 63 -14.73 -7.54 2.33
C SER A 63 -13.22 -7.42 2.05
N LEU A 64 -12.42 -7.14 3.08
CA LEU A 64 -10.96 -7.08 2.96
C LEU A 64 -10.42 -8.43 2.48
N SER A 65 -9.52 -8.45 1.49
CA SER A 65 -9.08 -9.73 0.92
C SER A 65 -8.18 -10.57 1.82
N PHE A 66 -7.48 -9.93 2.77
CA PHE A 66 -6.58 -10.58 3.72
C PHE A 66 -6.33 -9.67 4.93
N ASN A 67 -6.19 -10.25 6.14
CA ASN A 67 -6.13 -9.47 7.38
C ASN A 67 -4.80 -8.77 7.62
N ALA A 68 -3.68 -9.36 7.20
CA ALA A 68 -2.38 -8.72 7.34
C ALA A 68 -2.26 -7.57 6.31
N VAL A 69 -2.36 -6.33 6.77
CA VAL A 69 -2.25 -5.11 5.96
C VAL A 69 -0.88 -4.48 6.19
N PHE A 70 -0.12 -4.24 5.12
CA PHE A 70 1.27 -3.78 5.20
C PHE A 70 1.50 -2.37 4.69
N CYS A 71 0.69 -1.88 3.74
CA CYS A 71 0.81 -0.52 3.22
C CYS A 71 -0.55 0.08 2.89
N LEU A 72 -0.61 1.41 2.97
CA LEU A 72 -1.79 2.22 2.70
C LEU A 72 -1.36 3.39 1.81
N MET A 73 -2.16 3.70 0.80
CA MET A 73 -1.94 4.84 -0.09
C MET A 73 -3.30 5.42 -0.48
N GLU A 74 -3.46 6.74 -0.40
CA GLU A 74 -4.56 7.42 -1.08
C GLU A 74 -4.06 7.97 -2.40
N ASP A 75 -4.75 7.67 -3.50
CA ASP A 75 -4.41 8.25 -4.79
C ASP A 75 -4.97 9.68 -4.95
N GLN A 76 -4.50 10.39 -5.98
CA GLN A 76 -4.97 11.73 -6.34
C GLN A 76 -6.48 11.82 -6.66
N GLN A 77 -7.16 10.69 -6.83
CA GLN A 77 -8.62 10.62 -7.04
C GLN A 77 -9.37 10.37 -5.72
N GLY A 78 -8.65 10.34 -4.58
CA GLY A 78 -9.20 10.15 -3.25
C GLY A 78 -9.65 8.72 -2.96
N ARG A 79 -9.14 7.73 -3.70
CA ARG A 79 -9.38 6.30 -3.42
C ARG A 79 -8.29 5.78 -2.51
N LEU A 80 -8.69 5.00 -1.50
CA LEU A 80 -7.76 4.31 -0.63
C LEU A 80 -7.38 2.96 -1.25
N TRP A 81 -6.07 2.73 -1.36
CA TRP A 81 -5.44 1.50 -1.79
C TRP A 81 -4.77 0.84 -0.58
N VAL A 82 -5.00 -0.46 -0.43
CA VAL A 82 -4.60 -1.24 0.75
C VAL A 82 -3.83 -2.47 0.28
N GLY A 83 -2.51 -2.48 0.49
CA GLY A 83 -1.66 -3.62 0.19
C GLY A 83 -1.64 -4.62 1.34
N THR A 84 -1.78 -5.90 1.01
CA THR A 84 -1.91 -6.99 1.99
C THR A 84 -0.83 -8.05 1.84
N GLY A 85 -0.59 -8.82 2.90
CA GLY A 85 0.39 -9.89 2.96
C GLY A 85 -0.01 -11.21 2.31
N GLY A 86 -0.81 -11.18 1.24
CA GLY A 86 -1.27 -12.40 0.56
C GLY A 86 -2.66 -12.32 -0.09
N GLY A 87 -3.32 -11.17 -0.01
CA GLY A 87 -4.60 -10.91 -0.66
C GLY A 87 -4.51 -9.94 -1.84
N GLY A 88 -3.31 -9.54 -2.25
CA GLY A 88 -3.08 -8.51 -3.26
C GLY A 88 -3.43 -7.12 -2.73
N ILE A 89 -3.99 -6.28 -3.61
CA ILE A 89 -4.37 -4.91 -3.31
C ILE A 89 -5.89 -4.79 -3.22
N ASN A 90 -6.39 -4.17 -2.16
CA ASN A 90 -7.80 -3.78 -2.04
C ASN A 90 -7.95 -2.30 -2.35
N VAL A 91 -8.92 -1.93 -3.17
CA VAL A 91 -9.32 -0.54 -3.41
C VAL A 91 -10.66 -0.32 -2.73
N TYR A 92 -10.70 0.65 -1.82
CA TYR A 92 -11.89 0.97 -1.04
C TYR A 92 -12.79 1.96 -1.79
N ASP A 93 -14.06 1.60 -1.94
CA ASP A 93 -15.10 2.48 -2.47
C ASP A 93 -15.86 3.17 -1.33
N TRP A 94 -15.64 4.48 -1.21
CA TRP A 94 -16.29 5.34 -0.23
C TRP A 94 -17.81 5.38 -0.32
N LYS A 95 -18.41 5.12 -1.49
CA LYS A 95 -19.87 5.18 -1.66
C LYS A 95 -20.55 3.95 -1.10
N THR A 96 -19.90 2.80 -1.22
CA THR A 96 -20.45 1.50 -0.84
C THR A 96 -19.84 0.95 0.45
N GLU A 97 -18.77 1.57 0.94
CA GLU A 97 -17.91 1.12 2.02
C GLU A 97 -17.41 -0.32 1.83
N ARG A 98 -17.13 -0.68 0.57
CA ARG A 98 -16.73 -2.02 0.16
C ARG A 98 -15.39 -2.00 -0.58
N PHE A 99 -14.78 -3.18 -0.66
CA PHE A 99 -13.52 -3.38 -1.34
C PHE A 99 -13.72 -4.06 -2.69
N PHE A 100 -12.91 -3.65 -3.65
CA PHE A 100 -12.62 -4.42 -4.85
C PHE A 100 -11.16 -4.87 -4.77
N THR A 101 -10.87 -6.12 -5.14
CA THR A 101 -9.53 -6.68 -5.03
C THR A 101 -8.85 -6.87 -6.38
N LEU A 102 -7.59 -6.43 -6.45
CA LEU A 102 -6.62 -6.71 -7.50
C LEU A 102 -5.66 -7.78 -6.99
N LYS A 103 -5.55 -8.90 -7.71
CA LYS A 103 -4.71 -10.04 -7.33
C LYS A 103 -3.85 -10.52 -8.49
N HIS A 104 -2.83 -11.29 -8.15
CA HIS A 104 -2.11 -12.14 -9.07
C HIS A 104 -3.06 -13.17 -9.68
N GLN A 105 -2.97 -13.34 -11.00
CA GLN A 105 -3.73 -14.35 -11.73
C GLN A 105 -2.78 -15.09 -12.66
N ALA A 106 -2.44 -16.33 -12.31
CA ALA A 106 -1.50 -17.16 -13.05
C ALA A 106 -1.89 -17.23 -14.54
N GLY A 107 -0.93 -16.91 -15.42
CA GLY A 107 -1.11 -16.88 -16.86
C GLY A 107 -1.86 -15.67 -17.43
N LYS A 108 -2.41 -14.78 -16.59
CA LYS A 108 -3.10 -13.57 -17.05
C LYS A 108 -2.15 -12.37 -17.02
N LYS A 109 -1.76 -11.92 -18.22
CA LYS A 109 -1.03 -10.66 -18.42
C LYS A 109 -1.85 -9.49 -17.87
N GLY A 110 -1.18 -8.52 -17.25
CA GLY A 110 -1.84 -7.36 -16.66
C GLY A 110 -2.36 -7.55 -15.24
N SER A 111 -2.24 -8.75 -14.65
CA SER A 111 -2.47 -8.97 -13.22
C SER A 111 -1.22 -8.63 -12.41
N LEU A 112 -1.36 -8.53 -11.08
CA LEU A 112 -0.20 -8.34 -10.19
C LEU A 112 0.79 -9.50 -10.34
N SER A 113 2.07 -9.23 -10.11
CA SER A 113 3.08 -10.27 -10.13
C SER A 113 3.02 -11.19 -8.91
N ASN A 114 2.62 -10.67 -7.75
CA ASN A 114 2.41 -11.45 -6.53
C ASN A 114 1.34 -10.80 -5.64
N ASP A 115 0.71 -11.60 -4.76
CA ASP A 115 -0.33 -11.14 -3.82
C ASP A 115 0.22 -10.61 -2.49
N TYR A 116 1.54 -10.73 -2.28
CA TYR A 116 2.23 -10.16 -1.12
C TYR A 116 2.75 -8.76 -1.46
N VAL A 117 2.00 -7.73 -1.04
CA VAL A 117 2.25 -6.32 -1.39
C VAL A 117 2.80 -5.59 -0.18
N LEU A 118 4.03 -5.12 -0.27
CA LEU A 118 4.76 -4.50 0.84
C LEU A 118 4.70 -2.98 0.81
N ASP A 119 4.61 -2.39 -0.38
CA ASP A 119 4.51 -0.93 -0.50
C ASP A 119 3.71 -0.49 -1.74
N LEU A 120 3.09 0.68 -1.63
CA LEU A 120 2.30 1.33 -2.66
C LEU A 120 2.68 2.81 -2.72
N LEU A 121 2.98 3.29 -3.91
CA LEU A 121 3.38 4.67 -4.12
C LEU A 121 2.73 5.23 -5.39
N GLN A 122 2.18 6.43 -5.31
CA GLN A 122 1.79 7.18 -6.49
C GLN A 122 2.83 8.25 -6.78
N ASP A 123 3.39 8.25 -7.99
CA ASP A 123 4.34 9.27 -8.40
C ASP A 123 3.65 10.56 -8.88
N LYS A 124 4.47 11.58 -9.18
CA LYS A 124 4.00 12.90 -9.63
C LYS A 124 3.29 12.87 -10.99
N GLU A 125 3.57 11.87 -11.81
CA GLU A 125 2.87 11.61 -13.09
C GLU A 125 1.53 10.89 -12.88
N GLY A 126 1.22 10.48 -11.66
CA GLY A 126 -0.02 9.80 -11.30
C GLY A 126 0.02 8.28 -11.50
N ARG A 127 1.18 7.71 -11.83
CA ARG A 127 1.36 6.26 -11.94
C ARG A 127 1.38 5.64 -10.56
N ILE A 128 0.75 4.48 -10.41
CA ILE A 128 0.77 3.72 -9.16
C ILE A 128 1.79 2.60 -9.29
N TRP A 129 2.72 2.57 -8.35
CA TRP A 129 3.74 1.54 -8.21
C TRP A 129 3.38 0.62 -7.05
N ALA A 130 3.54 -0.68 -7.24
CA ALA A 130 3.32 -1.69 -6.21
C ALA A 130 4.56 -2.58 -6.06
N ALA A 131 5.16 -2.51 -4.88
CA ALA A 131 6.25 -3.39 -4.45
C ALA A 131 5.69 -4.72 -3.98
N THR A 132 6.18 -5.81 -4.56
CA THR A 132 5.76 -7.17 -4.18
C THR A 132 6.96 -8.05 -3.90
N ASN A 133 6.71 -9.25 -3.37
CA ASN A 133 7.76 -10.25 -3.18
C ASN A 133 8.33 -10.81 -4.50
N GLU A 134 7.63 -10.63 -5.63
CA GLU A 134 8.07 -11.13 -6.94
C GLU A 134 7.95 -10.03 -8.00
N GLY A 135 8.65 -8.92 -7.79
CA GLY A 135 8.82 -7.87 -8.79
C GLY A 135 8.06 -6.57 -8.50
N LEU A 136 8.33 -5.58 -9.35
CA LEU A 136 7.77 -4.24 -9.31
C LEU A 136 6.63 -4.14 -10.31
N ASN A 137 5.45 -3.73 -9.86
CA ASN A 137 4.30 -3.51 -10.74
C ASN A 137 4.07 -2.02 -10.91
N VAL A 138 3.70 -1.60 -12.11
CA VAL A 138 3.29 -0.23 -12.41
C VAL A 138 1.96 -0.22 -13.15
N LEU A 139 1.11 0.70 -12.74
CA LEU A 139 -0.16 1.02 -13.34
C LEU A 139 -0.06 2.45 -13.87
N GLU A 140 0.04 2.58 -15.21
CA GLU A 140 0.24 3.88 -15.88
C GLU A 140 -0.92 4.85 -15.61
N GLN A 141 -2.14 4.31 -15.54
CA GLN A 141 -3.33 5.06 -15.21
C GLN A 141 -4.21 4.23 -14.29
N ALA A 142 -4.64 4.84 -13.20
CA ALA A 142 -5.47 4.20 -12.21
C ALA A 142 -6.95 4.16 -12.64
N VAL A 143 -7.23 3.55 -13.80
CA VAL A 143 -8.56 3.40 -14.39
C VAL A 143 -8.91 1.94 -14.62
N SER A 144 -10.17 1.57 -14.42
CA SER A 144 -10.66 0.23 -14.71
C SER A 144 -10.88 0.05 -16.23
N PRO A 145 -10.45 -1.07 -16.84
CA PRO A 145 -9.79 -2.21 -16.21
C PRO A 145 -8.32 -1.94 -15.88
N TYR A 146 -7.92 -2.27 -14.65
CA TYR A 146 -6.55 -2.11 -14.19
C TYR A 146 -5.63 -3.13 -14.86
N THR A 147 -4.58 -2.64 -15.52
CA THR A 147 -3.62 -3.47 -16.25
C THR A 147 -2.21 -3.12 -15.78
N TRP A 148 -1.60 -4.03 -15.02
CA TRP A 148 -0.26 -3.87 -14.48
C TRP A 148 0.82 -4.24 -15.50
N ARG A 149 1.82 -3.37 -15.66
CA ARG A 149 3.11 -3.76 -16.25
C ARG A 149 4.04 -4.18 -15.12
N THR A 150 4.76 -5.29 -15.31
CA THR A 150 5.67 -5.83 -14.29
C THR A 150 7.10 -5.74 -14.76
N TYR A 151 7.98 -5.34 -13.85
CA TYR A 151 9.43 -5.44 -13.99
C TYR A 151 9.94 -6.55 -13.09
N HIS A 152 10.85 -7.36 -13.64
CA HIS A 152 11.51 -8.46 -12.96
C HIS A 152 13.04 -8.28 -13.02
N ARG A 153 13.74 -9.04 -12.19
CA ARG A 153 15.19 -9.20 -12.28
C ARG A 153 15.53 -10.07 -13.48
N ILE A 154 16.49 -9.61 -14.27
CA ILE A 154 17.09 -10.39 -15.36
C ILE A 154 18.58 -10.51 -15.06
N PRO A 155 19.08 -11.70 -14.69
CA PRO A 155 20.50 -11.90 -14.39
C PRO A 155 21.40 -11.39 -15.51
N GLY A 156 22.37 -10.54 -15.18
CA GLY A 156 23.31 -9.96 -16.15
C GLY A 156 22.78 -8.74 -16.92
N ASN A 157 21.55 -8.28 -16.64
CA ASN A 157 21.02 -7.04 -17.21
C ASN A 157 20.93 -5.94 -16.14
N GLU A 158 21.82 -4.96 -16.24
CA GLU A 158 21.90 -3.81 -15.32
C GLU A 158 20.69 -2.87 -15.41
N GLN A 159 19.88 -2.96 -16.47
CA GLN A 159 18.65 -2.18 -16.64
C GLN A 159 17.42 -2.86 -16.00
N SER A 160 17.59 -4.03 -15.39
CA SER A 160 16.52 -4.78 -14.72
C SER A 160 16.55 -4.59 -13.20
N LEU A 161 15.57 -5.15 -12.49
CA LEU A 161 15.58 -5.08 -11.02
C LEU A 161 16.81 -5.78 -10.42
N LEU A 162 17.29 -5.26 -9.28
CA LEU A 162 18.41 -5.85 -8.56
C LEU A 162 18.05 -7.19 -7.90
N ALA A 163 16.83 -7.27 -7.35
CA ALA A 163 16.22 -8.43 -6.70
C ALA A 163 14.70 -8.44 -6.94
N GLU A 164 14.04 -9.57 -6.69
CA GLU A 164 12.58 -9.71 -6.85
C GLU A 164 11.81 -9.20 -5.62
N GLU A 165 12.36 -9.37 -4.41
CA GLU A 165 11.69 -9.03 -3.15
C GLU A 165 11.89 -7.54 -2.82
N ILE A 166 10.88 -6.73 -3.14
CA ILE A 166 10.89 -5.28 -2.95
C ILE A 166 10.13 -4.94 -1.67
N THR A 167 10.76 -4.16 -0.80
CA THR A 167 10.24 -3.86 0.55
C THR A 167 9.80 -2.43 0.75
N ALA A 168 10.27 -1.50 -0.08
CA ALA A 168 9.96 -0.08 0.04
C ALA A 168 10.12 0.64 -1.31
N LEU A 169 9.29 1.65 -1.53
CA LEU A 169 9.33 2.56 -2.66
C LEU A 169 9.31 3.99 -2.15
N GLU A 170 10.03 4.88 -2.83
CA GLU A 170 9.92 6.32 -2.56
C GLU A 170 10.24 7.12 -3.83
N THR A 171 9.72 8.33 -3.96
CA THR A 171 10.12 9.25 -5.03
C THR A 171 10.89 10.42 -4.46
N ASP A 172 11.95 10.84 -5.15
CA ASP A 172 12.61 12.10 -4.81
C ASP A 172 12.00 13.30 -5.56
N SER A 173 12.45 14.51 -5.22
CA SER A 173 12.01 15.75 -5.85
C SER A 173 12.36 15.85 -7.34
N ALA A 174 13.33 15.06 -7.83
CA ALA A 174 13.63 14.98 -9.25
C ALA A 174 12.63 14.06 -9.99
N GLY A 175 11.85 13.27 -9.26
CA GLY A 175 10.91 12.27 -9.79
C GLY A 175 11.57 10.93 -10.09
N ARG A 176 12.74 10.65 -9.50
CA ARG A 176 13.35 9.32 -9.59
C ARG A 176 12.67 8.40 -8.58
N LEU A 177 12.46 7.15 -9.00
CA LEU A 177 11.89 6.12 -8.14
C LEU A 177 13.03 5.36 -7.44
N TRP A 178 13.02 5.39 -6.12
CA TRP A 178 13.91 4.64 -5.26
C TRP A 178 13.24 3.33 -4.86
N ILE A 179 13.97 2.22 -4.99
CA ILE A 179 13.45 0.87 -4.80
C ILE A 179 14.34 0.18 -3.77
N GLY A 180 13.79 -0.14 -2.60
CA GLY A 180 14.46 -0.90 -1.55
C GLY A 180 14.18 -2.40 -1.69
N TYR A 181 15.21 -3.21 -1.50
CA TYR A 181 15.11 -4.67 -1.62
C TYR A 181 15.47 -5.37 -0.31
N SER A 182 14.78 -6.48 -0.05
CA SER A 182 15.15 -7.39 1.03
C SER A 182 16.55 -7.94 0.78
N LYS A 183 17.50 -7.62 1.67
CA LYS A 183 18.88 -8.13 1.68
C LYS A 183 19.73 -7.84 0.43
N ALA A 184 19.24 -7.08 -0.54
CA ALA A 184 19.98 -6.79 -1.78
C ALA A 184 20.43 -5.33 -1.92
N GLY A 185 19.92 -4.42 -1.09
CA GLY A 185 20.28 -3.01 -1.12
C GLY A 185 19.18 -2.15 -1.75
N LEU A 186 19.55 -1.21 -2.62
CA LEU A 186 18.63 -0.26 -3.24
C LEU A 186 18.96 0.01 -4.71
N SER A 187 17.95 0.33 -5.51
CA SER A 187 18.07 0.83 -6.88
C SER A 187 17.45 2.22 -7.00
N CYS A 188 17.93 3.00 -7.95
CA CYS A 188 17.32 4.25 -8.38
C CYS A 188 16.95 4.13 -9.85
N LEU A 189 15.65 4.22 -10.14
CA LEU A 189 15.09 4.17 -11.49
C LEU A 189 14.81 5.59 -11.99
N GLU A 190 15.46 5.96 -13.09
CA GLU A 190 15.18 7.19 -13.81
C GLU A 190 14.20 6.90 -14.95
N LEU A 191 13.02 7.51 -14.86
CA LEU A 191 11.99 7.34 -15.88
C LEU A 191 12.21 8.41 -16.95
N THR A 192 12.84 7.99 -18.04
CA THR A 192 13.00 8.85 -19.22
C THR A 192 11.69 8.85 -19.99
N ASN A 193 11.11 10.03 -20.23
CA ASN A 193 10.01 10.17 -21.17
C ASN A 193 10.60 10.00 -22.58
N SER A 194 10.20 8.94 -23.28
CA SER A 194 10.46 8.77 -24.72
C SER A 194 9.56 9.69 -25.55
#